data_AF-A0AA96IW10-F1
#
_entry.id   AF-A0AA96IW10-F1
#
_cell.length_a   1.000
_cell.length_b   1.000
_cell.length_c   1.000
_cell.angle_alpha   90.00
_cell.angle_beta   90.00
_cell.angle_gamma   90.00
#
_symmetry.space_group_name_H-M   'P 1'
#
loop_
_entity.id
_entity.type
_entity.pdbx_description
1 polymer ?
#
loop_
_entity_poly.entity_id
_entity_poly.type
_entity_poly.pdbx_seq_one_letter_code
_entity_poly.pdbx_strand_id
1 'polypeptide(L)'
;MAAAPSRGNRFAASDEPASGELRLQRLAHADVEHFHRQYADPAIAALCCWPKFAGADAWHDWLDAIQAAPEHALFGIWHRQQGFIGCAGLVLHDGLGFFHYWLGRDFRAQGHGTRTGLALLAFAREHWGLRACYAKVFASNHVSRRSLGKIGFHDTGVPITSPAAHEEQLLRWPSNRHDAADEARRLFAALEADVHVADRPSDNSPPPDVLHLAETAASPFRPMTFEGAKTP
;
A
#
# COMPACT_ATOMS: atom_id res chain seq x y z
N MET A 1 12.87 32.29 -14.96
CA MET A 1 11.69 31.64 -14.34
C MET A 1 11.35 30.43 -15.21
N ALA A 2 11.87 29.26 -14.85
CA ALA A 2 11.64 28.04 -15.63
C ALA A 2 10.26 27.48 -15.29
N ALA A 3 9.43 27.27 -16.31
CA ALA A 3 8.12 26.64 -16.16
C ALA A 3 8.28 25.23 -15.58
N ALA A 4 7.48 24.90 -14.56
CA ALA A 4 7.41 23.55 -14.03
C ALA A 4 6.99 22.61 -15.17
N PRO A 5 7.68 21.47 -15.38
CA PRO A 5 7.31 20.54 -16.43
C PRO A 5 5.88 20.04 -16.19
N SER A 6 5.07 20.04 -17.24
CA SER A 6 3.73 19.44 -17.26
C SER A 6 3.83 17.99 -16.78
N ARG A 7 3.29 17.70 -15.60
CA ARG A 7 3.30 16.38 -14.97
C ARG A 7 2.38 15.42 -15.73
N GLY A 8 2.81 14.96 -16.90
CA GLY A 8 2.32 13.70 -17.46
C GLY A 8 2.57 12.57 -16.47
N ASN A 9 1.80 11.48 -16.55
CA ASN A 9 1.92 10.34 -15.65
C ASN A 9 3.40 9.92 -15.50
N ARG A 10 3.98 10.21 -14.33
CA ARG A 10 5.40 9.97 -14.01
C ARG A 10 5.80 8.49 -14.05
N PHE A 11 4.82 7.61 -14.18
CA PHE A 11 4.97 6.17 -14.26
C PHE A 11 4.77 5.73 -15.73
N ALA A 12 5.76 5.99 -16.58
CA ALA A 12 5.72 5.55 -17.98
C ALA A 12 5.57 4.02 -18.08
N ALA A 13 4.80 3.55 -19.07
CA ALA A 13 4.32 2.17 -19.17
C ALA A 13 5.39 1.10 -19.53
N SER A 14 6.59 1.51 -19.92
CA SER A 14 7.59 0.59 -20.50
C SER A 14 8.50 -0.10 -19.49
N ASP A 15 8.47 0.31 -18.21
CA ASP A 15 9.36 -0.22 -17.18
C ASP A 15 8.54 -0.78 -16.00
N GLU A 16 8.26 -2.09 -16.04
CA GLU A 16 7.50 -2.81 -15.02
C GLU A 16 8.46 -3.61 -14.10
N PRO A 17 8.38 -3.47 -12.76
CA PRO A 17 9.27 -4.21 -11.86
C PRO A 17 9.08 -5.73 -11.99
N ALA A 18 10.16 -6.49 -11.92
CA ALA A 18 10.10 -7.95 -11.96
C ALA A 18 11.09 -8.58 -10.97
N SER A 19 10.78 -9.80 -10.52
CA SER A 19 11.68 -10.62 -9.69
C SER A 19 11.45 -12.09 -9.99
N GLY A 20 12.36 -12.71 -10.73
CA GLY A 20 12.26 -14.12 -11.14
C GLY A 20 10.95 -14.40 -11.87
N GLU A 21 10.09 -15.25 -11.29
CA GLU A 21 8.77 -15.60 -11.84
C GLU A 21 7.66 -14.56 -11.62
N LEU A 22 7.93 -13.50 -10.86
CA LEU A 22 6.96 -12.45 -10.54
C LEU A 22 7.16 -11.25 -11.47
N ARG A 23 6.08 -10.73 -12.02
CA ARG A 23 6.01 -9.44 -12.72
C ARG A 23 5.01 -8.53 -12.03
N LEU A 24 5.35 -7.26 -11.86
CA LEU A 24 4.47 -6.24 -11.32
C LEU A 24 3.97 -5.41 -12.50
N GLN A 25 2.74 -5.66 -12.92
CA GLN A 25 2.17 -5.03 -14.10
C GLN A 25 1.09 -4.04 -13.71
N ARG A 26 0.98 -2.91 -14.42
CA ARG A 26 -0.12 -1.97 -14.15
C ARG A 26 -1.44 -2.68 -14.38
N LEU A 27 -2.38 -2.52 -13.44
CA LEU A 27 -3.73 -3.07 -13.61
C LEU A 27 -4.41 -2.40 -14.81
N ALA A 28 -5.02 -3.20 -15.68
CA ALA A 28 -5.86 -2.74 -16.78
C ALA A 28 -7.32 -3.13 -16.55
N HIS A 29 -8.26 -2.51 -17.27
CA HIS A 29 -9.69 -2.84 -17.13
C HIS A 29 -9.98 -4.34 -17.34
N ALA A 30 -9.24 -5.00 -18.22
CA ALA A 30 -9.36 -6.44 -18.48
C ALA A 30 -9.03 -7.33 -17.26
N ASP A 31 -8.35 -6.79 -16.24
CA ASP A 31 -7.92 -7.56 -15.06
C ASP A 31 -9.01 -7.73 -14.00
N VAL A 32 -10.18 -7.10 -14.18
CA VAL A 32 -11.27 -7.06 -13.19
C VAL A 32 -11.64 -8.45 -12.66
N GLU A 33 -11.72 -9.48 -13.52
CA GLU A 33 -12.08 -10.83 -13.10
C GLU A 33 -10.96 -11.51 -12.29
N HIS A 34 -9.70 -11.30 -12.66
CA HIS A 34 -8.54 -11.81 -11.92
C HIS A 34 -8.48 -11.17 -10.54
N PHE A 35 -8.67 -9.84 -10.50
CA PHE A 35 -8.72 -9.06 -9.28
C PHE A 35 -9.85 -9.55 -8.37
N HIS A 36 -11.09 -9.59 -8.86
CA HIS A 36 -12.26 -9.96 -8.07
C HIS A 36 -12.18 -11.39 -7.55
N ARG A 37 -11.72 -12.37 -8.34
CA ARG A 37 -11.56 -13.74 -7.87
C ARG A 37 -10.64 -13.81 -6.66
N GLN A 38 -9.51 -13.11 -6.70
CA GLN A 38 -8.57 -13.15 -5.60
C GLN A 38 -9.05 -12.32 -4.40
N TYR A 39 -9.66 -11.17 -4.65
CA TYR A 39 -10.14 -10.21 -3.65
C TYR A 39 -11.48 -10.63 -3.01
N ALA A 40 -12.15 -11.65 -3.54
CA ALA A 40 -13.41 -12.18 -3.01
C ALA A 40 -13.27 -12.77 -1.60
N ASP A 41 -12.06 -13.10 -1.14
CA ASP A 41 -11.81 -13.50 0.23
C ASP A 41 -12.08 -12.30 1.18
N PRO A 42 -13.13 -12.34 2.03
CA PRO A 42 -13.47 -11.24 2.92
C PRO A 42 -12.34 -10.86 3.88
N ALA A 43 -11.43 -11.80 4.17
CA ALA A 43 -10.25 -11.54 4.98
C ALA A 43 -9.29 -10.55 4.31
N ILE A 44 -9.24 -10.48 2.97
CA ILE A 44 -8.42 -9.49 2.26
C ILE A 44 -9.06 -8.10 2.39
N ALA A 45 -10.36 -7.98 2.14
CA ALA A 45 -11.08 -6.71 2.22
C ALA A 45 -11.07 -6.11 3.64
N ALA A 46 -11.22 -6.95 4.66
CA ALA A 46 -11.18 -6.52 6.07
C ALA A 46 -9.82 -5.93 6.50
N LEU A 47 -8.75 -6.30 5.81
CA LEU A 47 -7.37 -5.96 6.21
C LEU A 47 -6.72 -4.91 5.33
N CYS A 48 -7.28 -4.61 4.15
CA CYS A 48 -6.68 -3.67 3.21
C CYS A 48 -7.23 -2.24 3.34
N CYS A 49 -8.32 -2.01 4.10
CA CYS A 49 -9.07 -0.74 4.05
C CYS A 49 -9.45 -0.36 2.61
N TRP A 50 -9.66 -1.34 1.74
CA TRP A 50 -9.97 -1.13 0.32
C TRP A 50 -11.48 -1.05 0.10
N PRO A 51 -11.93 -0.41 -1.00
CA PRO A 51 -13.35 -0.28 -1.29
C PRO A 51 -14.02 -1.65 -1.39
N LYS A 52 -15.27 -1.72 -0.94
CA LYS A 52 -16.17 -2.79 -1.36
C LYS A 52 -16.74 -2.36 -2.71
N PHE A 53 -16.42 -3.11 -3.76
CA PHE A 53 -16.95 -2.84 -5.08
C PHE A 53 -18.36 -3.43 -5.18
N ALA A 54 -19.35 -2.60 -5.54
CA ALA A 54 -20.71 -3.06 -5.79
C ALA A 54 -20.84 -3.89 -7.09
N GLY A 55 -19.82 -3.86 -7.95
CA GLY A 55 -19.75 -4.56 -9.23
C GLY A 55 -18.50 -4.16 -10.01
N ALA A 56 -18.38 -4.66 -11.25
CA ALA A 56 -17.24 -4.38 -12.14
C ALA A 56 -17.14 -2.88 -12.51
N ASP A 57 -18.26 -2.20 -12.73
CA ASP A 57 -18.26 -0.77 -13.10
C ASP A 57 -17.63 0.09 -11.98
N ALA A 58 -18.03 -0.14 -10.73
CA ALA A 58 -17.45 0.54 -9.57
C ALA A 58 -15.94 0.26 -9.41
N TRP A 59 -15.47 -0.91 -9.87
CA TRP A 59 -14.05 -1.23 -9.90
C TRP A 59 -13.32 -0.50 -11.03
N HIS A 60 -13.94 -0.37 -12.20
CA HIS A 60 -13.39 0.41 -13.32
C HIS A 60 -13.27 1.89 -12.96
N ASP A 61 -14.32 2.50 -12.41
CA ASP A 61 -14.30 3.89 -11.95
C ASP A 61 -13.20 4.13 -10.91
N TRP A 62 -13.04 3.18 -9.98
CA TRP A 62 -11.96 3.23 -9.00
C TRP A 62 -10.57 3.09 -9.62
N LEU A 63 -10.41 2.20 -10.60
CA LEU A 63 -9.14 2.03 -11.30
C LEU A 63 -8.76 3.31 -12.05
N ASP A 64 -9.72 3.93 -12.75
CA ASP A 64 -9.52 5.21 -13.43
C ASP A 64 -9.10 6.32 -12.46
N ALA A 65 -9.76 6.42 -11.31
CA ALA A 65 -9.41 7.39 -10.27
C ALA A 65 -7.97 7.18 -9.74
N ILE A 66 -7.59 5.93 -9.46
CA ILE A 66 -6.22 5.61 -9.03
C ILE A 66 -5.20 5.91 -10.12
N GLN A 67 -5.49 5.60 -11.38
CA GLN A 67 -4.58 5.83 -12.50
C GLN A 67 -4.44 7.31 -12.89
N ALA A 68 -5.47 8.12 -12.63
CA ALA A 68 -5.45 9.56 -12.80
C ALA A 68 -4.64 10.26 -11.70
N ALA A 69 -4.50 9.65 -10.52
CA ALA A 69 -3.74 10.21 -9.40
C ALA A 69 -2.23 10.07 -9.65
N PRO A 70 -1.49 11.17 -9.90
CA PRO A 70 -0.09 11.12 -10.33
C PRO A 70 0.88 10.66 -9.23
N GLU A 71 0.45 10.68 -7.97
CA GLU A 71 1.25 10.21 -6.83
C GLU A 71 1.11 8.69 -6.64
N HIS A 72 0.09 8.05 -7.24
CA HIS A 72 -0.24 6.64 -7.02
C HIS A 72 0.34 5.74 -8.11
N ALA A 73 1.07 4.71 -7.69
CA ALA A 73 1.51 3.62 -8.54
C ALA A 73 0.94 2.32 -7.99
N LEU A 74 0.03 1.68 -8.74
CA LEU A 74 -0.59 0.42 -8.37
C LEU A 74 -0.33 -0.65 -9.43
N PHE A 75 0.13 -1.82 -8.97
CA PHE A 75 0.47 -2.96 -9.80
C PHE A 75 -0.28 -4.20 -9.36
N GLY A 76 -0.76 -4.97 -10.33
CA GLY A 76 -1.06 -6.39 -10.16
C GLY A 76 0.24 -7.20 -10.09
N ILE A 77 0.26 -8.20 -9.23
CA ILE A 77 1.37 -9.14 -9.07
C ILE A 77 1.03 -10.40 -9.85
N TRP A 78 1.81 -10.70 -10.89
CA TRP A 78 1.59 -11.82 -11.79
C TRP A 78 2.68 -12.86 -11.63
N HIS A 79 2.28 -14.06 -11.22
CA HIS A 79 3.13 -15.24 -11.16
C HIS A 79 3.11 -15.98 -12.51
N ARG A 80 4.28 -16.31 -13.04
CA ARG A 80 4.44 -16.92 -14.38
C ARG A 80 3.58 -18.16 -14.63
N GLN A 81 3.31 -18.97 -13.61
CA GLN A 81 2.54 -20.21 -13.72
C GLN A 81 1.15 -20.15 -13.08
N GLN A 82 0.94 -19.23 -12.15
CA GLN A 82 -0.28 -19.20 -11.31
C GLN A 82 -1.18 -18.00 -11.65
N GLY A 83 -0.72 -17.10 -12.53
CA GLY A 83 -1.46 -15.92 -12.95
C GLY A 83 -1.44 -14.83 -11.87
N PHE A 84 -2.53 -14.10 -11.76
CA PHE A 84 -2.66 -13.01 -10.80
C PHE A 84 -2.70 -13.51 -9.36
N ILE A 85 -1.84 -12.98 -8.50
CA ILE A 85 -1.71 -13.42 -7.10
C ILE A 85 -1.95 -12.32 -6.06
N GLY A 86 -2.12 -11.07 -6.49
CA GLY A 86 -2.38 -9.94 -5.60
C GLY A 86 -2.00 -8.58 -6.18
N CYS A 87 -1.89 -7.57 -5.33
CA CYS A 87 -1.45 -6.23 -5.73
C CYS A 87 -0.35 -5.68 -4.83
N ALA A 88 0.48 -4.80 -5.37
CA ALA A 88 1.38 -3.96 -4.61
C ALA A 88 1.32 -2.53 -5.14
N GLY A 89 1.46 -1.56 -4.23
CA GLY A 89 1.39 -0.16 -4.59
C GLY A 89 2.33 0.71 -3.78
N LEU A 90 2.60 1.87 -4.36
CA LEU A 90 3.33 2.97 -3.76
C LEU A 90 2.51 4.24 -3.95
N VAL A 91 2.43 5.06 -2.89
CA VAL A 91 2.02 6.46 -3.05
C VAL A 91 3.20 7.35 -2.72
N LEU A 92 3.55 8.25 -3.63
CA LEU A 92 4.87 8.87 -3.69
C LEU A 92 4.80 10.38 -3.67
N HIS A 93 5.35 10.97 -2.61
CA HIS A 93 5.38 12.41 -2.39
C HIS A 93 6.79 12.89 -2.02
N ASP A 94 7.38 13.82 -2.79
CA ASP A 94 8.69 14.44 -2.50
C ASP A 94 9.85 13.46 -2.16
N GLY A 95 9.89 12.34 -2.90
CA GLY A 95 10.87 11.27 -2.72
C GLY A 95 10.63 10.39 -1.49
N LEU A 96 9.51 10.59 -0.79
CA LEU A 96 8.98 9.68 0.21
C LEU A 96 7.90 8.79 -0.43
N GLY A 97 7.82 7.54 0.00
CA GLY A 97 6.83 6.58 -0.45
C GLY A 97 6.01 6.02 0.70
N PHE A 98 4.79 5.61 0.41
CA PHE A 98 4.01 4.72 1.26
C PHE A 98 3.76 3.41 0.51
N PHE A 99 4.29 2.30 1.05
CA PHE A 99 4.18 0.97 0.48
C PHE A 99 3.03 0.19 1.10
N HIS A 100 2.23 -0.43 0.24
CA HIS A 100 1.20 -1.38 0.63
C HIS A 100 1.15 -2.54 -0.36
N TYR A 101 0.73 -3.70 0.11
CA TYR A 101 0.53 -4.85 -0.75
C TYR A 101 -0.48 -5.81 -0.12
N TRP A 102 -1.05 -6.66 -0.95
CA TRP A 102 -1.82 -7.81 -0.51
C TRP A 102 -1.61 -8.98 -1.45
N LEU A 103 -1.73 -10.18 -0.89
CA LEU A 103 -1.66 -11.42 -1.64
C LEU A 103 -2.89 -12.26 -1.37
N GLY A 104 -3.30 -12.96 -2.41
CA GLY A 104 -4.25 -14.04 -2.32
C GLY A 104 -3.86 -15.05 -1.25
N ARG A 105 -4.86 -15.61 -0.57
CA ARG A 105 -4.66 -16.52 0.56
C ARG A 105 -3.70 -17.66 0.23
N ASP A 106 -3.84 -18.25 -0.96
CA ASP A 106 -3.05 -19.41 -1.40
C ASP A 106 -1.60 -19.07 -1.78
N PHE A 107 -1.26 -17.78 -1.85
CA PHE A 107 0.07 -17.28 -2.27
C PHE A 107 0.86 -16.65 -1.11
N ARG A 108 0.35 -16.75 0.12
CA ARG A 108 1.02 -16.28 1.33
C ARG A 108 2.08 -17.28 1.80
N ALA A 109 2.95 -16.83 2.72
CA ALA A 109 4.04 -17.60 3.31
C ALA A 109 5.09 -18.22 2.35
N GLN A 110 5.01 -17.94 1.04
CA GLN A 110 5.92 -18.46 0.00
C GLN A 110 7.02 -17.46 -0.40
N GLY A 111 7.12 -16.32 0.29
CA GLY A 111 8.12 -15.28 0.01
C GLY A 111 7.79 -14.35 -1.16
N HIS A 112 6.64 -14.51 -1.83
CA HIS A 112 6.21 -13.62 -2.90
C HIS A 112 6.08 -12.16 -2.45
N GLY A 113 5.55 -11.91 -1.24
CA GLY A 113 5.42 -10.55 -0.71
C GLY A 113 6.77 -9.86 -0.52
N THR A 114 7.76 -10.57 0.01
CA THR A 114 9.12 -10.05 0.16
C THR A 114 9.77 -9.75 -1.19
N ARG A 115 9.68 -10.67 -2.16
CA ARG A 115 10.24 -10.46 -3.51
C ARG A 115 9.57 -9.29 -4.23
N THR A 116 8.25 -9.17 -4.10
CA THR A 116 7.47 -8.05 -4.66
C THR A 116 7.91 -6.72 -4.07
N GLY A 117 8.00 -6.62 -2.74
CA GLY A 117 8.43 -5.39 -2.07
C GLY A 117 9.86 -4.99 -2.44
N LEU A 118 10.79 -5.94 -2.46
CA LEU A 118 12.18 -5.68 -2.87
C LEU A 118 12.26 -5.15 -4.31
N ALA A 119 11.55 -5.79 -5.25
CA ALA A 119 11.53 -5.37 -6.65
C ALA A 119 10.94 -3.97 -6.82
N LEU A 120 9.79 -3.70 -6.20
CA LEU A 120 9.10 -2.43 -6.33
C LEU A 120 9.90 -1.27 -5.71
N LEU A 121 10.49 -1.46 -4.52
CA LEU A 121 11.28 -0.43 -3.86
C LEU A 121 12.60 -0.13 -4.60
N ALA A 122 13.28 -1.17 -5.10
CA ALA A 122 14.48 -1.01 -5.90
C ALA A 122 14.17 -0.22 -7.19
N PHE A 123 13.11 -0.61 -7.88
CA PHE A 123 12.63 0.06 -9.08
C PHE A 123 12.27 1.53 -8.82
N ALA A 124 11.46 1.80 -7.79
CA ALA A 124 11.06 3.15 -7.44
C ALA A 124 12.24 4.03 -7.03
N ARG A 125 13.27 3.46 -6.41
CA ARG A 125 14.51 4.18 -6.08
C ARG A 125 15.30 4.55 -7.32
N GLU A 126 15.44 3.62 -8.25
CA GLU A 126 16.21 3.81 -9.49
C GLU A 126 15.51 4.78 -10.46
N HIS A 127 14.21 4.60 -10.66
CA HIS A 127 13.48 5.31 -11.72
C HIS A 127 12.65 6.50 -11.23
N TRP A 128 12.21 6.51 -9.97
CA TRP A 128 11.28 7.53 -9.45
C TRP A 128 11.84 8.39 -8.32
N GLY A 129 13.13 8.26 -8.02
CA GLY A 129 13.80 9.07 -7.00
C GLY A 129 13.32 8.78 -5.58
N LEU A 130 12.80 7.57 -5.30
CA LEU A 130 12.41 7.16 -3.96
C LEU A 130 13.64 7.14 -3.02
N ARG A 131 13.63 8.00 -2.00
CA ARG A 131 14.69 8.10 -0.99
C ARG A 131 14.37 7.29 0.26
N ALA A 132 13.11 7.30 0.67
CA ALA A 132 12.62 6.56 1.80
C ALA A 132 11.17 6.13 1.59
N CYS A 133 10.79 5.00 2.17
CA CYS A 133 9.45 4.47 2.09
C CYS A 133 8.95 4.09 3.48
N TYR A 134 7.66 4.26 3.70
CA TYR A 134 6.96 3.90 4.92
C TYR A 134 5.97 2.78 4.65
N ALA A 135 5.68 2.00 5.68
CA ALA A 135 4.59 1.04 5.68
C ALA A 135 4.01 1.00 7.09
N LYS A 136 2.70 0.71 7.21
CA LYS A 136 2.06 0.45 8.49
C LYS A 136 1.74 -1.02 8.63
N VAL A 137 1.75 -1.51 9.85
CA VAL A 137 1.38 -2.89 10.14
C VAL A 137 0.76 -2.97 11.52
N PHE A 138 -0.31 -3.75 11.66
CA PHE A 138 -0.87 -4.04 12.99
C PHE A 138 0.18 -4.72 13.87
N ALA A 139 0.25 -4.33 15.15
CA ALA A 139 1.22 -4.88 16.09
C ALA A 139 1.10 -6.42 16.22
N SER A 140 -0.13 -6.94 16.15
CA SER A 140 -0.46 -8.37 16.18
C SER A 140 -0.10 -9.13 14.89
N ASN A 141 0.18 -8.43 13.79
CA ASN A 141 0.41 -9.05 12.50
C ASN A 141 1.89 -9.45 12.30
N HIS A 142 2.29 -10.51 12.99
CA HIS A 142 3.67 -10.98 13.01
C HIS A 142 4.22 -11.38 11.65
N VAL A 143 3.40 -11.91 10.74
CA VAL A 143 3.92 -12.43 9.46
C VAL A 143 4.17 -11.31 8.46
N SER A 144 3.35 -10.27 8.40
CA SER A 144 3.67 -9.09 7.60
C SER A 144 4.82 -8.30 8.23
N ARG A 145 4.90 -8.20 9.55
CA ARG A 145 6.08 -7.66 10.24
C ARG A 145 7.35 -8.39 9.84
N ARG A 146 7.34 -9.74 9.83
CA ARG A 146 8.48 -10.54 9.34
C ARG A 146 8.78 -10.30 7.87
N SER A 147 7.74 -10.21 7.02
CA SER A 147 7.92 -10.00 5.57
C SER A 147 8.48 -8.62 5.26
N LEU A 148 7.98 -7.58 5.91
CA LEU A 148 8.47 -6.19 5.85
C LEU A 148 9.90 -6.09 6.40
N GLY A 149 10.20 -6.78 7.51
CA GLY A 149 11.56 -6.89 8.02
C GLY A 149 12.54 -7.51 7.02
N LYS A 150 12.14 -8.56 6.30
CA LYS A 150 12.95 -9.16 5.22
C LYS A 150 13.13 -8.23 4.01
N ILE A 151 12.18 -7.33 3.75
CA ILE A 151 12.31 -6.28 2.72
C ILE A 151 13.29 -5.18 3.18
N GLY A 152 13.53 -5.06 4.50
CA GLY A 152 14.40 -4.05 5.09
C GLY A 152 13.65 -2.88 5.73
N PHE A 153 12.35 -3.02 5.98
CA PHE A 153 11.61 -2.07 6.81
C PHE A 153 11.95 -2.28 8.28
N HIS A 154 12.11 -1.18 9.01
CA HIS A 154 12.40 -1.17 10.43
C HIS A 154 11.36 -0.35 11.18
N ASP A 155 11.02 -0.80 12.38
CA ASP A 155 10.17 -0.03 13.29
C ASP A 155 10.81 1.32 13.60
N THR A 156 10.06 2.39 13.37
CA THR A 156 10.50 3.76 13.60
C THR A 156 10.41 4.16 15.08
N GLY A 157 9.56 3.47 15.86
CA GLY A 157 9.17 3.90 17.21
C GLY A 157 8.34 5.18 17.22
N VAL A 158 7.94 5.70 16.06
CA VAL A 158 7.07 6.88 15.95
C VAL A 158 5.62 6.43 16.16
N PRO A 159 4.94 6.92 17.20
CA PRO A 159 3.54 6.57 17.43
C PRO A 159 2.68 7.20 16.33
N ILE A 160 1.74 6.42 15.83
CA ILE A 160 0.74 6.85 14.85
C ILE A 160 -0.65 6.56 15.39
N THR A 161 -1.59 7.45 15.09
CA THR A 161 -3.01 7.28 15.34
C THR A 161 -3.70 7.13 14.00
N SER A 162 -4.56 6.13 13.87
CA SER A 162 -5.39 5.91 12.69
C SER A 162 -6.80 5.50 13.13
N PRO A 163 -7.79 5.51 12.22
CA PRO A 163 -9.14 5.06 12.54
C PRO A 163 -9.23 3.55 12.82
N ALA A 164 -8.15 2.81 12.63
CA ALA A 164 -8.14 1.38 12.92
C ALA A 164 -8.32 1.15 14.43
N ALA A 165 -9.16 0.19 14.80
CA ALA A 165 -9.39 -0.19 16.20
C ALA A 165 -8.20 -0.91 16.86
N HIS A 166 -7.05 -0.97 16.19
CA HIS A 166 -5.90 -1.78 16.59
C HIS A 166 -4.62 -0.97 16.57
N GLU A 167 -3.71 -1.31 17.48
CA GLU A 167 -2.38 -0.72 17.55
C GLU A 167 -1.61 -0.99 16.25
N GLU A 168 -1.11 0.08 15.63
CA GLU A 168 -0.32 0.05 14.41
C GLU A 168 1.11 0.51 14.67
N GLN A 169 2.06 -0.13 14.00
CA GLN A 169 3.45 0.30 13.97
C GLN A 169 3.75 0.96 12.63
N LEU A 170 4.47 2.09 12.69
CA LEU A 170 5.03 2.73 11.51
C LEU A 170 6.44 2.21 11.25
N LEU A 171 6.64 1.60 10.08
CA LEU A 171 7.93 1.12 9.63
C LEU A 171 8.51 2.03 8.54
N ARG A 172 9.84 2.09 8.45
CA ARG A 172 10.57 2.87 7.43
C ARG A 172 11.67 2.05 6.75
N TRP A 173 11.84 2.28 5.46
CA TRP A 173 12.92 1.76 4.61
C TRP A 173 13.65 2.91 3.88
N PRO A 174 14.99 2.93 3.80
CA PRO A 174 15.88 2.18 4.68
C PRO A 174 15.75 2.66 6.14
N SER A 175 16.45 2.02 7.08
CA SER A 175 16.48 2.49 8.46
C SER A 175 17.08 3.90 8.55
N ASN A 176 16.36 4.83 9.16
CA ASN A 176 16.89 6.10 9.63
C ASN A 176 16.01 6.58 10.79
N ARG A 177 16.62 6.93 11.92
CA ARG A 177 15.92 7.41 13.10
C ARG A 177 15.82 8.94 13.16
N HIS A 178 16.68 9.67 12.44
CA HIS A 178 16.88 11.09 12.75
C HIS A 178 15.76 12.03 12.32
N ASP A 179 14.90 11.67 11.36
CA ASP A 179 13.81 12.56 10.90
C ASP A 179 12.48 11.82 10.64
N ALA A 180 12.34 10.59 11.15
CA ALA A 180 11.26 9.70 10.75
C ALA A 180 9.86 10.27 11.03
N ALA A 181 9.69 11.02 12.12
CA ALA A 181 8.43 11.65 12.48
C ALA A 181 8.05 12.80 11.54
N ASP A 182 8.98 13.69 11.20
CA ASP A 182 8.69 14.86 10.35
C ASP A 182 8.53 14.48 8.87
N GLU A 183 9.28 13.49 8.41
CA GLU A 183 9.03 12.85 7.11
C GLU A 183 7.64 12.21 7.06
N ALA A 184 7.27 11.44 8.08
CA ALA A 184 5.96 10.78 8.14
C ALA A 184 4.79 11.78 8.21
N ARG A 185 4.93 12.86 9.00
CA ARG A 185 3.92 13.94 9.06
C ARG A 185 3.71 14.58 7.69
N ARG A 186 4.79 14.95 6.99
CA ARG A 186 4.71 15.55 5.64
C ARG A 186 4.07 14.59 4.64
N LEU A 187 4.48 13.32 4.68
CA LEU A 187 3.90 12.29 3.83
C LEU A 187 2.40 12.16 4.10
N PHE A 188 1.96 11.90 5.34
CA PHE A 188 0.55 11.70 5.64
C PHE A 188 -0.32 12.93 5.39
N ALA A 189 0.20 14.14 5.65
CA ALA A 189 -0.49 15.37 5.31
C ALA A 189 -0.70 15.52 3.79
N ALA A 190 0.34 15.23 2.99
CA ALA A 190 0.26 15.32 1.53
C ALA A 190 -0.62 14.22 0.91
N LEU A 191 -0.69 13.07 1.57
CA LEU A 191 -1.52 11.95 1.17
C LEU A 191 -2.99 12.11 1.60
N GLU A 192 -3.35 13.19 2.30
CA GLU A 192 -4.67 13.35 2.95
C GLU A 192 -5.08 12.08 3.72
N ALA A 193 -4.09 11.44 4.33
CA ALA A 193 -4.31 10.20 5.04
C ALA A 193 -5.00 10.48 6.38
N ASP A 194 -5.89 9.59 6.79
CA ASP A 194 -6.49 9.60 8.13
C ASP A 194 -5.50 9.14 9.23
N VAL A 195 -4.21 9.08 8.90
CA VAL A 195 -3.16 8.67 9.81
C VAL A 195 -2.41 9.91 10.26
N HIS A 196 -2.33 10.10 11.56
CA HIS A 196 -1.60 11.20 12.15
C HIS A 196 -0.43 10.66 12.97
N VAL A 197 0.74 11.29 12.85
CA VAL A 197 1.83 11.05 13.80
C VAL A 197 1.39 11.64 15.13
N ALA A 198 1.28 10.80 16.15
CA ALA A 198 0.82 11.26 17.45
C ALA A 198 1.83 12.27 18.01
N ASP A 199 1.31 13.35 18.59
CA ASP A 199 2.09 14.15 19.51
C ASP A 199 2.47 13.26 20.70
N ARG A 200 3.67 13.48 21.26
CA ARG A 200 4.24 12.64 22.31
C ARG A 200 3.19 12.38 23.41
N PRO A 201 2.73 11.13 23.60
CA PRO A 201 1.51 10.91 24.36
C PRO A 201 1.72 11.20 25.86
N SER A 202 0.82 12.03 26.42
CA SER A 202 0.36 11.83 27.79
C SER A 202 -0.60 10.65 27.81
N ASP A 203 -0.35 9.75 28.74
CA ASP A 203 -0.87 8.39 28.89
C ASP A 203 -2.42 8.24 28.92
N ASN A 204 -2.85 7.04 28.51
CA ASN A 204 -4.01 6.29 29.00
C ASN A 204 -5.31 6.25 28.16
N SER A 205 -5.45 5.22 27.32
CA SER A 205 -6.75 4.59 27.02
C SER A 205 -6.56 3.11 26.67
N PRO A 206 -7.41 2.20 27.19
CA PRO A 206 -7.24 0.76 27.00
C PRO A 206 -7.73 0.30 25.61
N PRO A 207 -7.08 -0.73 25.01
CA PRO A 207 -7.48 -1.26 23.71
C PRO A 207 -8.73 -2.15 23.80
N PRO A 208 -9.59 -2.18 22.76
CA PRO A 208 -10.76 -3.06 22.70
C PRO A 208 -10.42 -4.51 22.30
N ASP A 209 -11.32 -5.43 22.65
CA ASP A 209 -11.17 -6.89 22.57
C ASP A 209 -10.90 -7.46 21.16
N VAL A 210 -10.06 -8.50 21.12
CA VAL A 210 -9.41 -9.04 19.91
C VAL A 210 -10.02 -10.39 19.50
N LEU A 211 -10.48 -10.48 18.25
CA LEU A 211 -10.73 -11.75 17.55
C LEU A 211 -9.76 -11.90 16.36
N HIS A 212 -9.23 -13.12 16.20
CA HIS A 212 -8.19 -13.52 15.24
C HIS A 212 -8.51 -13.21 13.77
N LEU A 213 -7.51 -12.74 12.99
CA LEU A 213 -7.19 -13.12 11.60
C LEU A 213 -5.92 -12.40 11.06
N ALA A 214 -5.32 -12.94 10.00
CA ALA A 214 -3.90 -12.85 9.63
C ALA A 214 -3.51 -11.85 8.51
N GLU A 215 -2.29 -11.29 8.58
CA GLU A 215 -1.37 -11.03 7.45
C GLU A 215 -1.66 -9.95 6.36
N THR A 216 -1.48 -8.63 6.62
CA THR A 216 -0.85 -7.60 5.69
C THR A 216 -0.53 -6.21 6.29
N ALA A 217 0.21 -5.38 5.54
CA ALA A 217 0.44 -3.95 5.80
C ALA A 217 -0.81 -3.12 5.44
N ALA A 218 -1.28 -2.24 6.32
CA ALA A 218 -2.54 -1.51 6.14
C ALA A 218 -2.35 -0.21 5.32
N SER A 219 -3.30 0.06 4.41
CA SER A 219 -3.38 1.33 3.67
C SER A 219 -3.62 2.50 4.66
N PRO A 220 -2.99 3.68 4.48
CA PRO A 220 -3.20 4.85 5.32
C PRO A 220 -4.42 5.67 4.89
N PHE A 221 -4.97 5.37 3.70
CA PHE A 221 -6.07 6.10 3.11
C PHE A 221 -7.42 5.56 3.61
N ARG A 222 -8.41 6.45 3.68
CA ARG A 222 -9.81 6.04 3.79
C ARG A 222 -10.12 5.06 2.66
N PRO A 223 -10.94 4.02 2.91
CA PRO A 223 -11.61 3.36 1.80
C PRO A 223 -12.35 4.45 1.02
N MET A 224 -12.04 4.61 -0.27
CA MET A 224 -12.80 5.52 -1.13
C MET A 224 -14.26 5.05 -1.10
N THR A 225 -15.10 5.78 -0.39
CA THR A 225 -16.56 5.62 -0.44
C THR A 225 -17.02 6.27 -1.73
N PHE A 226 -17.27 5.46 -2.75
CA PHE A 226 -18.01 5.91 -3.93
C PHE A 226 -19.49 6.00 -3.57
N GLU A 227 -19.89 7.07 -2.89
CA GLU A 227 -21.30 7.47 -2.85
C GLU A 227 -21.62 8.20 -4.16
N GLY A 228 -22.19 7.49 -5.12
CA GLY A 228 -22.75 8.16 -6.30
C GLY A 228 -22.82 7.36 -7.58
N ALA A 229 -23.59 6.26 -7.58
CA ALA A 229 -24.34 5.91 -8.78
C ALA A 229 -25.79 6.32 -8.52
N LYS A 230 -26.14 7.55 -8.91
CA LYS A 230 -27.55 7.91 -9.12
C LYS A 230 -28.02 7.07 -10.31
N THR A 231 -28.81 6.04 -10.01
CA THR A 231 -29.60 5.33 -11.02
C THR A 231 -30.56 6.35 -11.66
N PRO A 232 -30.75 6.33 -12.99
CA PRO A 232 -31.61 7.29 -13.70
C PRO A 232 -33.05 7.32 -13.20
#